data_AF-A0A8C3GCH2-F1
#
_entry.id   AF-A0A8C3GCH2-F1
#
_cell.length_a   1.000
_cell.length_b   1.000
_cell.length_c   1.000
_cell.angle_alpha   90.00
_cell.angle_beta   90.00
_cell.angle_gamma   90.00
#
_symmetry.space_group_name_H-M   'P 1'
#
loop_
_entity.id
_entity.type
_entity.pdbx_description
1 polymer ?
#
loop_
_entity_poly.entity_id
_entity_poly.type
_entity_poly.pdbx_seq_one_letter_code
_entity_poly.pdbx_strand_id
1 'polypeptide(L)'
;TNDCTKVFKEGLLEKRSDGLLQLWKKKHCVLTEDGPHHGGGDAGKVKELYFANMKTVDCVERKGKYVYFTVVMAEGKEIDFRCPQDEGWNAEITLQMVQYKNRQAILAVKSTRQKQQLVTCGESLGHWGANRG
;
A
#
# COMPACT_ATOMS: atom_id res chain seq x y z
N THR A 1 -20.95 -12.73 7.41
CA THR A 1 -21.01 -11.35 7.92
C THR A 1 -20.22 -10.49 6.98
N ASN A 2 -20.83 -9.45 6.38
CA ASN A 2 -20.11 -8.54 5.50
C ASN A 2 -19.01 -7.87 6.32
N ASP A 3 -17.76 -8.26 6.07
CA ASP A 3 -16.61 -7.65 6.72
C ASP A 3 -16.55 -6.21 6.22
N CYS A 4 -16.88 -5.26 7.10
CA CYS A 4 -16.86 -3.85 6.77
C CYS A 4 -15.39 -3.45 6.70
N THR A 5 -14.82 -3.40 5.49
CA THR A 5 -13.44 -2.96 5.27
C THR A 5 -13.21 -1.64 6.00
N LYS A 6 -12.25 -1.60 6.92
CA LYS A 6 -11.98 -0.41 7.72
C LYS A 6 -11.60 0.76 6.81
N VAL A 7 -12.39 1.83 6.88
CA VAL A 7 -12.12 3.10 6.19
C VAL A 7 -11.34 4.03 7.13
N PHE A 8 -10.17 4.49 6.70
CA PHE A 8 -9.31 5.42 7.44
C PHE A 8 -9.58 6.88 7.07
N LYS A 9 -9.88 7.15 5.80
CA LYS A 9 -10.26 8.47 5.31
C LYS A 9 -11.10 8.33 4.05
N GLU A 10 -12.10 9.18 3.91
CA GLU A 10 -12.96 9.27 2.73
C GLU A 10 -13.15 10.74 2.37
N GLY A 11 -13.20 11.05 1.07
CA GLY A 11 -13.41 12.42 0.61
C GLY A 11 -12.91 12.64 -0.81
N LEU A 12 -12.53 13.88 -1.12
CA LEU A 12 -12.11 14.26 -2.46
C LEU A 12 -10.58 14.37 -2.54
N LEU A 13 -10.01 13.72 -3.55
CA LEU A 13 -8.59 13.79 -3.88
C LEU A 13 -8.42 14.06 -5.38
N GLU A 14 -7.50 14.95 -5.75
CA GLU A 14 -7.25 15.25 -7.16
C GLU A 14 -6.04 14.45 -7.66
N LYS A 15 -6.25 13.66 -8.71
CA LYS A 15 -5.19 12.90 -9.40
C LYS A 15 -4.80 13.61 -10.69
N ARG A 16 -3.50 13.71 -10.99
CA ARG A 16 -3.03 14.20 -12.30
C ARG A 16 -3.26 13.14 -13.38
N SER A 17 -3.76 13.56 -14.54
CA SER A 17 -3.88 12.68 -15.70
C SER A 17 -2.53 12.48 -16.40
N ASP A 18 -2.34 11.29 -16.98
CA ASP A 18 -1.23 10.91 -17.84
C ASP A 18 -1.29 11.49 -19.27
N GLY A 19 -2.42 12.09 -19.66
CA GLY A 19 -2.60 12.66 -20.99
C GLY A 19 -1.84 13.97 -21.24
N LEU A 20 -1.82 14.41 -22.51
CA LEU A 20 -1.10 15.60 -23.00
C LEU A 20 -1.38 16.88 -22.17
N LEU A 21 -2.60 17.04 -21.68
CA LEU A 21 -3.02 18.24 -20.94
C LEU A 21 -2.68 18.22 -19.44
N GLN A 22 -2.19 17.09 -18.90
CA GLN A 22 -1.76 16.95 -17.49
C GLN A 22 -2.75 17.56 -16.46
N LEU A 23 -4.04 17.31 -16.67
CA LEU A 23 -5.12 17.93 -15.88
C LEU A 23 -5.29 17.24 -14.52
N TRP A 24 -5.69 18.03 -13.52
CA TRP A 24 -6.08 17.54 -12.21
C TRP A 24 -7.55 17.12 -12.21
N LYS A 25 -7.81 15.84 -11.96
CA LYS A 25 -9.16 15.28 -11.91
C LYS A 25 -9.53 14.98 -10.47
N LYS A 26 -10.53 15.69 -9.96
CA LYS A 26 -11.13 15.42 -8.66
C LYS A 26 -11.85 14.08 -8.69
N LYS A 27 -11.53 13.23 -7.71
CA LYS A 27 -12.08 11.89 -7.55
C LYS A 27 -12.55 11.72 -6.11
N HIS A 28 -13.65 11.00 -5.95
CA HIS A 28 -14.00 10.46 -4.65
C HIS A 28 -12.98 9.37 -4.29
N CYS A 29 -12.34 9.48 -3.14
CA CYS A 29 -11.28 8.60 -2.68
C CYS A 29 -11.65 8.01 -1.32
N VAL A 30 -11.47 6.71 -1.18
CA VAL A 30 -11.66 5.95 0.06
C VAL A 30 -10.35 5.24 0.38
N LEU A 31 -9.75 5.55 1.52
CA LEU A 31 -8.54 4.91 2.00
C LEU A 31 -8.89 3.77 2.94
N THR A 32 -8.49 2.57 2.59
CA THR A 32 -8.69 1.34 3.37
C THR A 32 -7.35 0.78 3.84
N GLU A 33 -7.38 -0.40 4.46
CA GLU A 33 -6.16 -1.09 4.90
C GLU A 33 -5.30 -1.62 3.76
N ASP A 34 -5.88 -1.73 2.57
CA ASP A 34 -5.25 -2.23 1.36
C ASP A 34 -4.73 -1.10 0.47
N GLY A 35 -5.22 0.12 0.63
CA GLY A 35 -4.77 1.30 -0.12
C GLY A 35 -5.87 2.33 -0.41
N PRO A 36 -5.54 3.41 -1.14
CA PRO A 36 -6.51 4.36 -1.66
C PRO A 36 -7.30 3.79 -2.86
N HIS A 37 -8.62 3.92 -2.83
CA HIS A 37 -9.53 3.53 -3.91
C HIS A 37 -10.30 4.74 -4.44
N HIS A 38 -10.42 4.86 -5.76
CA HIS A 38 -11.22 5.92 -6.37
C HIS A 38 -12.62 5.42 -6.76
N GLY A 39 -13.66 6.10 -6.30
CA GLY A 39 -15.03 5.86 -6.72
C GLY A 39 -15.29 6.41 -8.12
N GLY A 40 -15.70 5.54 -9.05
CA GLY A 40 -16.17 5.93 -10.39
C GLY A 40 -15.48 5.21 -11.55
N GLY A 41 -16.14 4.18 -12.08
CA GLY A 41 -16.19 3.82 -13.51
C GLY A 41 -14.97 3.16 -14.17
N ASP A 42 -13.76 3.25 -13.61
CA ASP A 42 -12.56 2.70 -14.26
C ASP A 42 -11.96 1.58 -13.42
N ALA A 43 -12.72 0.48 -13.31
CA ALA A 43 -12.39 -0.70 -12.51
C ALA A 43 -11.01 -1.31 -12.86
N GLY A 44 -10.49 -1.05 -14.07
CA GLY A 44 -9.15 -1.45 -14.49
C GLY A 44 -7.99 -0.69 -13.82
N LYS A 45 -8.21 0.55 -13.35
CA LYS A 45 -7.16 1.40 -12.72
C LYS A 45 -7.22 1.42 -11.19
N VAL A 46 -8.28 0.86 -10.59
CA VAL A 46 -8.42 0.72 -9.13
C VAL A 46 -7.38 -0.24 -8.55
N LYS A 47 -6.91 -1.21 -9.35
CA LYS A 47 -5.86 -2.17 -8.92
C LYS A 47 -4.46 -1.57 -8.83
N GLU A 48 -4.26 -0.36 -9.30
CA GLU A 48 -2.94 0.26 -9.29
C GLU A 48 -2.55 0.64 -7.86
N LEU A 49 -3.45 1.29 -7.10
CA LEU A 49 -3.13 1.94 -5.83
C LEU A 49 -3.20 1.02 -4.60
N TYR A 50 -2.95 -0.28 -4.74
CA TYR A 50 -2.80 -1.14 -3.56
C TYR A 50 -1.45 -0.88 -2.88
N PHE A 51 -1.40 -0.87 -1.55
CA PHE A 51 -0.16 -0.76 -0.78
C PHE A 51 0.84 -1.85 -1.13
N ALA A 52 0.35 -3.05 -1.50
CA ALA A 52 1.19 -4.13 -2.03
C ALA A 52 2.02 -3.71 -3.25
N ASN A 53 1.48 -2.79 -4.05
CA ASN A 53 2.11 -2.28 -5.27
C ASN A 53 2.80 -0.93 -5.06
N MET A 54 2.72 -0.31 -3.88
CA MET A 54 3.31 1.01 -3.62
C MET A 54 4.74 0.90 -3.07
N LYS A 55 5.68 1.59 -3.72
CA LYS A 55 7.04 1.75 -3.23
C LYS A 55 7.12 2.82 -2.14
N THR A 56 6.62 4.04 -2.41
CA THR A 56 6.66 5.15 -1.45
C THR A 56 5.62 6.23 -1.77
N VAL A 57 5.39 7.11 -0.80
CA VAL A 57 4.82 8.45 -1.01
C VAL A 57 5.97 9.44 -0.90
N ASP A 58 6.19 10.25 -1.94
CA ASP A 58 7.33 11.17 -2.06
C ASP A 58 6.87 12.59 -2.43
N CYS A 59 7.83 13.48 -2.70
CA CYS A 59 7.73 14.87 -3.13
C CYS A 59 6.52 15.59 -2.54
N VAL A 60 6.59 15.90 -1.25
CA VAL A 60 5.54 16.67 -0.58
C VAL A 60 5.86 18.16 -0.71
N GLU A 61 5.24 18.84 -1.68
CA GLU A 61 5.38 20.28 -1.90
C GLU A 61 4.11 21.01 -1.43
N ARG A 62 4.28 22.12 -0.70
CA ARG A 62 3.19 23.02 -0.33
C ARG A 62 3.22 24.25 -1.22
N LYS A 63 2.17 24.47 -2.01
CA LYS A 63 2.07 25.61 -2.91
C LYS A 63 0.68 26.23 -2.85
N GLY A 64 0.61 27.44 -2.32
CA GLY A 64 -0.66 28.12 -2.04
C GLY A 64 -1.53 27.28 -1.12
N LYS A 65 -2.78 27.05 -1.51
CA LYS A 65 -3.76 26.27 -0.73
C LYS A 65 -3.63 24.74 -0.87
N TYR A 66 -2.68 24.25 -1.66
CA TYR A 66 -2.57 22.83 -2.01
C TYR A 66 -1.28 22.20 -1.49
N VAL A 67 -1.40 20.94 -1.09
CA VAL A 67 -0.29 20.00 -0.95
C VAL A 67 -0.25 19.13 -2.20
N TYR A 68 0.92 18.99 -2.79
CA TYR A 68 1.22 18.10 -3.90
C TYR A 68 2.05 16.93 -3.35
N PHE A 69 1.76 15.71 -3.81
CA PHE A 69 2.51 14.52 -3.43
C PHE A 69 2.49 13.49 -4.55
N THR A 70 3.50 12.64 -4.59
CA THR A 70 3.64 11.61 -5.62
C THR A 70 3.63 10.23 -4.99
N VAL A 71 2.79 9.35 -5.49
CA VAL A 71 2.83 7.92 -5.14
C VAL A 71 3.70 7.22 -6.17
N VAL A 72 4.81 6.64 -5.71
CA VAL A 72 5.71 5.83 -6.53
C VAL A 72 5.30 4.37 -6.39
N MET A 73 4.98 3.74 -7.51
CA MET A 73 4.62 2.34 -7.60
C MET A 73 5.88 1.45 -7.63
N ALA A 74 5.73 0.17 -7.28
CA ALA A 74 6.82 -0.82 -7.26
C ALA A 74 7.41 -1.04 -8.66
N GLU A 75 6.59 -0.91 -9.70
CA GLU A 75 7.00 -0.95 -11.11
C GLU A 75 7.70 0.33 -11.60
N GLY A 76 7.88 1.33 -10.72
CA GLY A 76 8.52 2.61 -11.04
C GLY A 76 7.57 3.67 -11.62
N LYS A 77 6.29 3.34 -11.84
CA LYS A 77 5.28 4.31 -12.25
C LYS A 77 5.04 5.36 -11.15
N GLU A 78 4.88 6.62 -11.53
CA GLU A 78 4.62 7.72 -10.60
C GLU A 78 3.22 8.29 -10.84
N ILE A 79 2.48 8.53 -9.75
CA ILE A 79 1.17 9.15 -9.79
C ILE A 79 1.14 10.36 -8.89
N ASP A 80 0.96 11.52 -9.51
CA ASP A 80 0.83 12.78 -8.79
C ASP A 80 -0.60 13.01 -8.31
N PHE A 81 -0.67 13.49 -7.08
CA PHE A 81 -1.88 13.89 -6.41
C PHE A 81 -1.74 15.30 -5.85
N ARG A 82 -2.88 15.96 -5.65
CA ARG A 82 -2.97 17.14 -4.82
C ARG A 82 -4.27 17.20 -4.04
N CYS A 83 -4.22 17.87 -2.90
CA CYS A 83 -5.39 18.16 -2.07
C CYS A 83 -5.24 19.52 -1.37
N PRO A 84 -6.34 20.11 -0.87
CA PRO A 84 -6.26 21.20 0.10
C PRO A 84 -5.33 20.85 1.27
N GLN A 85 -4.63 21.85 1.80
CA GLN A 85 -3.59 21.65 2.81
C GLN A 85 -4.10 21.03 4.12
N ASP A 86 -5.32 21.38 4.50
CA ASP A 86 -6.03 20.93 5.69
C ASP A 86 -6.59 19.51 5.60
N GLU A 87 -6.60 18.90 4.40
CA GLU A 87 -7.12 17.54 4.22
C GLU A 87 -6.17 16.44 4.71
N GLY A 88 -4.85 16.69 4.69
CA GLY A 88 -3.85 15.75 5.22
C GLY A 88 -3.76 14.38 4.50
N TRP A 89 -4.22 14.27 3.25
CA TRP A 89 -4.22 12.99 2.51
C TRP A 89 -2.85 12.32 2.44
N ASN A 90 -1.78 13.08 2.16
CA ASN A 90 -0.44 12.53 2.06
C ASN A 90 0.02 11.90 3.39
N ALA A 91 -0.32 12.52 4.52
CA ALA A 91 0.05 12.03 5.85
C ALA A 91 -0.71 10.73 6.17
N GLU A 92 -2.02 10.70 5.92
CA GLU A 92 -2.83 9.52 6.21
C GLU A 92 -2.43 8.32 5.33
N ILE A 93 -2.24 8.53 4.01
CA ILE A 93 -1.76 7.48 3.10
C ILE A 93 -0.39 6.96 3.54
N THR A 94 0.53 7.86 3.94
CA THR A 94 1.86 7.46 4.44
C THR A 94 1.75 6.61 5.70
N LEU A 95 0.93 7.03 6.67
CA LEU A 95 0.72 6.32 7.92
C LEU A 95 0.18 4.91 7.66
N GLN A 96 -0.87 4.78 6.84
CA GLN A 96 -1.47 3.48 6.54
C GLN A 96 -0.53 2.58 5.74
N MET A 97 0.25 3.14 4.80
CA MET A 97 1.27 2.37 4.06
C MET A 97 2.35 1.81 4.99
N VAL A 98 2.85 2.62 5.93
CA VAL A 98 3.85 2.19 6.93
C VAL A 98 3.27 1.07 7.79
N GLN A 99 2.03 1.22 8.27
CA GLN A 99 1.36 0.16 9.05
C GLN A 99 1.20 -1.13 8.24
N TYR A 100 0.78 -1.04 6.98
CA TYR A 100 0.68 -2.19 6.08
C TYR A 100 2.02 -2.92 5.93
N LYS A 101 3.09 -2.18 5.59
CA LYS A 101 4.44 -2.75 5.40
C LYS A 101 4.99 -3.38 6.68
N ASN A 102 4.73 -2.76 7.84
CA ASN A 102 5.11 -3.33 9.13
C ASN A 102 4.38 -4.66 9.41
N ARG A 103 3.07 -4.75 9.11
CA ARG A 103 2.32 -6.01 9.22
C ARG A 103 2.92 -7.09 8.33
N GLN A 104 3.22 -6.77 7.06
CA GLN A 104 3.82 -7.71 6.12
C GLN A 104 5.22 -8.19 6.58
N ALA A 105 6.07 -7.28 7.08
CA ALA A 105 7.38 -7.64 7.61
C ALA A 105 7.28 -8.62 8.79
N ILE A 106 6.37 -8.37 9.74
CA ILE A 106 6.13 -9.26 10.87
C ILE A 106 5.67 -10.66 10.41
N LEU A 107 4.74 -10.71 9.44
CA LEU A 107 4.25 -11.98 8.89
C LEU A 107 5.35 -12.77 8.17
N ALA A 108 6.19 -12.10 7.38
CA ALA A 108 7.31 -12.71 6.69
C ALA A 108 8.33 -13.31 7.67
N VAL A 109 8.65 -12.59 8.75
CA VAL A 109 9.55 -13.07 9.82
C VAL A 109 8.96 -14.29 10.52
N LYS A 110 7.66 -14.26 10.89
CA LYS A 110 6.99 -15.40 11.53
C LYS A 110 6.98 -16.64 10.63
N SER A 111 6.68 -16.47 9.35
CA SER A 111 6.69 -17.56 8.36
C SER A 111 8.08 -18.19 8.20
N THR A 112 9.13 -17.35 8.15
CA THR A 112 10.52 -17.83 8.01
C THR A 112 10.95 -18.64 9.23
N ARG A 113 10.62 -18.17 10.44
CA ARG A 113 10.91 -18.91 11.69
C ARG A 113 10.19 -20.26 11.75
N GLN A 114 8.93 -20.33 11.32
CA GLN A 114 8.18 -21.60 11.24
C GLN A 114 8.83 -22.57 10.25
N LYS A 115 9.23 -22.10 9.06
CA LYS A 115 9.94 -22.93 8.08
C LYS A 115 11.27 -23.45 8.63
N GLN A 116 12.06 -22.60 9.29
CA GLN A 116 13.31 -23.02 9.94
C GLN A 116 13.08 -24.07 11.03
N GLN A 117 12.06 -23.91 11.87
CA GLN A 117 11.70 -24.91 12.90
C GLN A 117 11.28 -26.26 12.29
N LEU A 118 10.57 -26.26 11.17
CA LEU A 118 10.24 -27.50 10.45
C LEU A 118 11.49 -28.18 9.87
N VAL A 119 12.40 -27.40 9.27
CA VAL A 119 13.65 -27.94 8.70
C VAL A 119 14.54 -28.53 9.80
N THR A 120 14.76 -27.82 10.90
CA THR A 120 15.60 -28.33 12.01
C THR A 120 15.00 -29.55 12.69
N CYS A 121 13.67 -29.60 12.84
CA CYS A 121 12.97 -30.79 13.37
C CYS A 121 13.07 -31.97 12.39
N GLY A 122 12.92 -31.73 11.09
CA GLY A 122 13.06 -32.74 10.04
C GLY A 122 14.50 -33.30 9.92
N GLU A 123 15.52 -32.46 10.00
CA GLU A 123 16.93 -32.85 10.05
C GLU A 123 17.25 -33.68 11.30
N SER A 124 16.71 -33.29 12.45
CA SER A 124 16.85 -34.04 13.70
C SER A 124 16.24 -35.44 13.54
N LEU A 125 15.02 -35.57 13.03
CA LEU A 125 14.37 -36.87 12.80
C LEU A 125 15.12 -37.75 11.80
N GLY A 126 15.69 -37.18 10.72
CA GLY A 126 16.48 -37.90 9.73
C GLY A 126 17.79 -38.47 10.30
N HIS A 127 18.45 -37.75 11.21
CA HIS A 127 19.69 -38.20 11.84
C HIS A 127 19.48 -39.35 12.83
N TRP A 128 18.36 -39.35 13.58
CA TRP A 128 18.00 -40.45 14.48
C TRP A 128 17.51 -41.72 13.74
N GLY A 129 17.03 -41.59 12.49
CA GLY A 129 16.62 -42.73 11.66
C GLY A 129 17.78 -43.50 11.02
N ALA A 130 18.89 -42.82 10.70
CA ALA A 130 20.03 -43.41 10.00
C ALA A 130 20.97 -44.24 10.91
N ASN A 131 20.82 -44.16 12.23
CA ASN A 131 21.69 -44.84 13.21
C ASN A 131 21.07 -46.14 13.79
N ARG A 132 20.08 -46.72 13.12
CA ARG A 132 19.41 -47.98 13.47
C ARG A 132 19.49 -49.02 12.34
N GLY A 133 20.66 -49.19 11.75
CA GLY A 133 20.99 -50.23 10.77
C GLY A 133 22.10 -51.13 11.27
#